data_AF-A0A258L622-F1
#
_entry.id   AF-A0A258L622-F1
#
_cell.length_a   1.000
_cell.length_b   1.000
_cell.length_c   1.000
_cell.angle_alpha   90.00
_cell.angle_beta   90.00
_cell.angle_gamma   90.00
#
_symmetry.space_group_name_H-M   'P 1'
#
loop_
_entity.id
_entity.type
_entity.pdbx_description
1 polymer ?
#
loop_
_entity_poly.entity_id
_entity_poly.type
_entity_poly.pdbx_seq_one_letter_code
_entity_poly.pdbx_strand_id
1 'polypeptide(L)'
;MKPHKIDPIARFPDHADAFGKAWRLNLDELRRKAGVLAENDAALDIWMIEAPWAHPFWHSYIIGLQHLRPVLGGDVIIHRPGATHEFFVAALNPDAPREPFMLGDASPAYLTPLNFVAQLVEESDEVARERVRDAVLRICAGSLSPDTDFRGQWVALYGGHMLRDHSRPEGAPLQ
;
A
#
# COMPACT_ATOMS: atom_id res chain seq x y z
N MET A 1 22.87 -14.70 11.16
CA MET A 1 21.68 -13.83 11.15
C MET A 1 20.48 -14.69 11.53
N LYS A 2 19.72 -14.35 12.58
CA LYS A 2 18.53 -15.13 12.96
C LYS A 2 17.36 -14.71 12.06
N PRO A 3 16.56 -15.64 11.52
CA PRO A 3 15.36 -15.26 10.79
C PRO A 3 14.41 -14.48 11.70
N HIS A 4 13.84 -13.37 11.20
CA HIS A 4 12.82 -12.63 11.94
C HIS A 4 11.62 -13.54 12.18
N LYS A 5 11.16 -13.59 13.43
CA LYS A 5 10.00 -14.40 13.80
C LYS A 5 8.75 -13.66 13.34
N ILE A 6 8.03 -14.27 12.41
CA ILE A 6 6.72 -13.82 11.98
C ILE A 6 5.77 -13.92 13.19
N ASP A 7 5.23 -12.79 13.65
CA ASP A 7 4.23 -12.74 14.71
C ASP A 7 2.92 -13.36 14.23
N PRO A 8 2.27 -14.23 15.02
CA PRO A 8 0.98 -14.79 14.62
C PRO A 8 -0.09 -13.71 14.60
N ILE A 9 -0.99 -13.79 13.62
CA ILE A 9 -2.22 -13.00 13.56
C ILE A 9 -3.38 -13.96 13.85
N ALA A 10 -4.25 -13.61 14.80
CA ALA A 10 -5.33 -14.49 15.24
C ALA A 10 -6.43 -14.61 14.18
N ARG A 11 -6.67 -13.54 13.41
CA ARG A 11 -7.66 -13.51 12.34
C ARG A 11 -7.18 -14.32 11.13
N PHE A 12 -8.06 -15.16 10.59
CA PHE A 12 -7.81 -15.82 9.30
C PHE A 12 -7.56 -14.78 8.19
N PRO A 13 -6.66 -15.07 7.24
CA PRO A 13 -6.44 -14.19 6.10
C PRO A 13 -7.66 -14.18 5.18
N ASP A 14 -7.97 -13.00 4.64
CA ASP A 14 -9.02 -12.84 3.63
C ASP A 14 -8.61 -13.46 2.29
N HIS A 15 -7.31 -13.59 2.06
CA HIS A 15 -6.74 -14.34 0.96
C HIS A 15 -5.42 -15.00 1.36
N ALA A 16 -5.20 -16.24 0.93
CA ALA A 16 -3.94 -16.94 1.10
C ALA A 16 -3.66 -17.79 -0.13
N ASP A 17 -2.40 -17.82 -0.54
CA ASP A 17 -1.90 -18.62 -1.65
C ASP A 17 -0.49 -19.14 -1.32
N ALA A 18 0.16 -19.83 -2.26
CA ALA A 18 1.40 -20.58 -2.04
C ALA A 18 2.55 -19.76 -1.43
N PHE A 19 2.59 -18.44 -1.70
CA PHE A 19 3.71 -17.58 -1.30
C PHE A 19 3.32 -16.55 -0.23
N GLY A 20 2.04 -16.33 0.06
CA GLY A 20 1.68 -15.27 0.99
C GLY A 20 0.25 -15.31 1.49
N LYS A 21 -0.02 -14.40 2.42
CA LYS A 21 -1.33 -14.19 3.03
C LYS A 21 -1.64 -12.71 3.03
N ALA A 22 -2.91 -12.35 2.93
CA ALA A 22 -3.35 -10.98 2.97
C ALA A 22 -4.61 -10.82 3.82
N TRP A 23 -4.69 -9.65 4.45
CA TRP A 23 -5.77 -9.24 5.33
C TRP A 23 -6.24 -7.87 4.88
N ARG A 24 -7.52 -7.76 4.53
CA ARG A 24 -8.18 -6.49 4.27
C ARG A 24 -8.56 -5.86 5.60
N LEU A 25 -8.16 -4.61 5.84
CA LEU A 25 -8.45 -3.95 7.10
C LEU A 25 -9.88 -3.40 7.09
N ASN A 26 -10.52 -3.39 8.26
CA ASN A 26 -11.86 -2.83 8.42
C ASN A 26 -11.75 -1.31 8.60
N LEU A 27 -11.86 -0.56 7.51
CA LEU A 27 -11.74 0.90 7.52
C LEU A 27 -12.74 1.58 8.46
N ASP A 28 -13.97 1.08 8.57
CA ASP A 28 -14.97 1.69 9.46
C ASP A 28 -14.55 1.56 10.92
N GLU A 29 -13.99 0.41 11.30
CA GLU A 29 -13.45 0.21 12.65
C GLU A 29 -12.20 1.07 12.90
N LEU A 30 -11.30 1.18 11.92
CA LEU A 30 -10.11 2.04 12.02
C LEU A 30 -10.51 3.51 12.21
N ARG A 31 -11.46 4.00 11.41
CA ARG A 31 -12.02 5.37 11.53
C ARG A 31 -12.64 5.60 12.89
N ARG A 32 -13.48 4.66 13.34
CA ARG A 32 -14.16 4.73 14.63
C ARG A 32 -13.16 4.87 15.78
N LYS A 33 -12.07 4.09 15.77
CA LYS A 33 -11.02 4.17 16.78
C LYS A 33 -10.16 5.43 16.67
N ALA A 34 -9.90 5.90 15.46
CA ALA A 34 -9.17 7.14 15.23
C ALA A 34 -10.00 8.41 15.52
N GLY A 35 -11.32 8.29 15.69
CA GLY A 35 -12.21 9.44 15.82
C GLY A 35 -12.35 10.25 14.54
N VAL A 36 -12.18 9.61 13.38
CA VAL A 36 -12.23 10.25 12.06
C VAL A 36 -13.59 9.95 11.41
N LEU A 37 -14.26 10.98 10.91
CA LEU A 37 -15.50 10.84 10.15
C LEU A 37 -15.20 10.36 8.73
N ALA A 38 -16.07 9.53 8.15
CA ALA A 38 -15.86 8.93 6.84
C ALA A 38 -15.70 9.99 5.73
N GLU A 39 -16.44 11.09 5.79
CA GLU A 39 -16.34 12.21 4.84
C GLU A 39 -15.02 13.01 4.93
N ASN A 40 -14.27 12.82 6.01
CA ASN A 40 -12.98 13.47 6.24
C ASN A 40 -11.78 12.53 6.00
N ASP A 41 -12.03 11.30 5.53
CA ASP A 41 -11.00 10.30 5.29
C ASP A 41 -10.95 9.92 3.82
N ALA A 42 -9.76 10.06 3.21
CA ALA A 42 -9.54 9.72 1.81
C ALA A 42 -9.35 8.21 1.58
N ALA A 43 -9.08 7.42 2.63
CA ALA A 43 -8.79 6.00 2.50
C ALA A 43 -9.98 5.22 1.93
N LEU A 44 -9.74 4.42 0.90
CA LEU A 44 -10.74 3.57 0.25
C LEU A 44 -10.52 2.09 0.51
N ASP A 45 -9.28 1.68 0.69
CA ASP A 45 -8.93 0.31 1.04
C ASP A 45 -7.53 0.22 1.67
N ILE A 46 -7.35 -0.73 2.58
CA ILE A 46 -6.03 -1.02 3.16
C ILE A 46 -5.87 -2.53 3.28
N TRP A 47 -4.75 -3.02 2.77
CA TRP A 47 -4.35 -4.42 2.85
C TRP A 47 -3.04 -4.55 3.59
N MET A 48 -3.00 -5.44 4.57
CA MET A 48 -1.76 -5.95 5.12
C MET A 48 -1.43 -7.28 4.47
N ILE A 49 -0.17 -7.47 4.10
CA ILE A 49 0.30 -8.61 3.32
C ILE A 49 1.50 -9.23 4.02
N GLU A 50 1.48 -10.54 4.20
CA GLU A 50 2.63 -11.36 4.57
C GLU A 50 3.20 -12.02 3.32
N ALA A 51 4.43 -11.66 2.96
CA ALA A 51 5.14 -12.13 1.78
C ALA A 51 6.63 -12.39 2.13
N PRO A 52 6.94 -13.43 2.94
CA PRO A 52 8.30 -13.71 3.41
C PRO A 52 9.28 -14.11 2.29
N TRP A 53 8.77 -14.43 1.10
CA TRP A 53 9.57 -14.74 -0.08
C TRP A 53 10.18 -13.48 -0.74
N ALA A 54 9.62 -12.30 -0.49
CA ALA A 54 9.94 -11.09 -1.25
C ALA A 54 11.25 -10.43 -0.81
N HIS A 55 11.63 -10.55 0.46
CA HIS A 55 12.84 -9.91 0.99
C HIS A 55 13.41 -10.69 2.20
N PRO A 56 14.74 -10.74 2.39
CA PRO A 56 15.34 -11.48 3.51
C PRO A 56 15.23 -10.80 4.89
N PHE A 57 15.01 -9.49 4.95
CA PHE A 57 15.01 -8.73 6.22
C PHE A 57 13.62 -8.37 6.75
N TRP A 58 12.60 -8.26 5.90
CA TRP A 58 11.23 -7.99 6.30
C TRP A 58 10.29 -8.90 5.53
N HIS A 59 9.18 -9.27 6.16
CA HIS A 59 8.28 -10.28 5.64
C HIS A 59 6.85 -9.77 5.42
N SER A 60 6.58 -8.50 5.74
CA SER A 60 5.24 -7.94 5.64
C SER A 60 5.23 -6.57 5.00
N TYR A 61 4.11 -6.26 4.37
CA TYR A 61 3.88 -5.06 3.60
C TYR A 61 2.46 -4.53 3.84
N ILE A 62 2.25 -3.28 3.47
CA ILE A 62 0.94 -2.65 3.42
C ILE A 62 0.72 -2.07 2.02
N ILE A 63 -0.51 -2.22 1.51
CA ILE A 63 -1.00 -1.45 0.37
C ILE A 63 -2.18 -0.61 0.85
N GLY A 64 -2.04 0.71 0.76
CA GLY A 64 -3.14 1.65 1.03
C GLY A 64 -3.61 2.28 -0.26
N LEU A 65 -4.93 2.37 -0.45
CA LEU A 65 -5.60 3.07 -1.54
C LEU A 65 -6.38 4.25 -0.99
N GLN A 66 -6.26 5.40 -1.64
CA GLN A 66 -6.99 6.61 -1.32
C GLN A 66 -7.58 7.26 -2.58
N HIS A 67 -8.68 7.99 -2.41
CA HIS A 67 -9.18 8.89 -3.44
C HIS A 67 -8.46 10.23 -3.41
N LEU A 68 -8.47 10.94 -4.53
CA LEU A 68 -7.85 12.26 -4.68
C LEU A 68 -8.87 13.41 -4.70
N ARG A 69 -10.12 13.14 -4.28
CA ARG A 69 -11.11 14.19 -4.01
C ARG A 69 -10.71 14.99 -2.76
N PRO A 70 -11.04 16.29 -2.68
CA PRO A 70 -10.75 17.10 -1.50
C PRO A 70 -11.37 16.51 -0.22
N VAL A 71 -10.60 16.51 0.87
CA VAL A 71 -11.05 16.18 2.23
C VAL A 71 -10.63 17.30 3.18
N LEU A 72 -11.32 17.41 4.33
CA LEU A 72 -10.99 18.44 5.31
C LEU A 72 -9.55 18.28 5.82
N GLY A 73 -8.73 19.31 5.64
CA GLY A 73 -7.36 19.35 6.18
C GLY A 73 -6.29 18.62 5.36
N GLY A 74 -6.60 18.18 4.13
CA GLY A 74 -5.63 17.53 3.24
C GLY A 74 -5.52 18.24 1.88
N ASP A 75 -4.30 18.65 1.53
CA ASP A 75 -3.98 19.09 0.17
C ASP A 75 -3.69 17.86 -0.70
N VAL A 76 -4.27 17.83 -1.89
CA VAL A 76 -4.05 16.76 -2.87
C VAL A 76 -2.99 17.21 -3.86
N ILE A 77 -1.90 16.44 -3.97
CA ILE A 77 -0.85 16.68 -4.96
C ILE A 77 -1.07 15.77 -6.16
N ILE A 78 -1.24 16.34 -7.36
CA ILE A 78 -1.47 15.59 -8.60
C ILE A 78 -0.21 15.61 -9.46
N HIS A 79 0.39 14.44 -9.68
CA HIS A 79 1.54 14.23 -10.57
C HIS A 79 1.15 13.65 -11.92
N ARG A 80 -0.01 13.00 -12.01
CA ARG A 80 -0.59 12.48 -13.25
C ARG A 80 -1.86 13.27 -13.61
N PRO A 81 -1.92 13.93 -14.78
CA PRO A 81 -3.12 14.62 -15.22
C PRO A 81 -4.35 13.72 -15.16
N GLY A 82 -5.42 14.23 -14.53
CA GLY A 82 -6.69 13.51 -14.37
C GLY A 82 -6.69 12.41 -13.31
N ALA A 83 -5.65 12.29 -12.48
CA ALA A 83 -5.62 11.30 -11.41
C ALA A 83 -6.83 11.42 -10.46
N THR A 84 -7.50 10.30 -10.23
CA THR A 84 -8.67 10.19 -9.35
C THR A 84 -8.36 9.45 -8.06
N HIS A 85 -7.32 8.59 -8.06
CA HIS A 85 -6.92 7.77 -6.92
C HIS A 85 -5.41 7.72 -6.81
N GLU A 86 -4.92 7.33 -5.64
CA GLU A 86 -3.52 7.01 -5.39
C GLU A 86 -3.44 5.78 -4.50
N PHE A 87 -2.47 4.91 -4.77
CA PHE A 87 -2.11 3.86 -3.83
C PHE A 87 -0.62 3.86 -3.57
N PHE A 88 -0.23 3.31 -2.43
CA PHE A 88 1.16 3.11 -2.06
C PHE A 88 1.42 1.69 -1.59
N VAL A 89 2.67 1.27 -1.67
CA VAL A 89 3.20 0.03 -1.12
C VAL A 89 4.31 0.39 -0.14
N ALA A 90 4.28 -0.17 1.06
CA ALA A 90 5.34 0.00 2.04
C ALA A 90 5.68 -1.31 2.73
N ALA A 91 6.96 -1.56 2.97
CA ALA A 91 7.41 -2.61 3.87
C ALA A 91 7.04 -2.26 5.33
N LEU A 92 6.66 -3.25 6.12
CA LEU A 92 6.41 -3.09 7.56
C LEU A 92 7.68 -3.38 8.36
N ASN A 93 7.85 -2.69 9.48
CA ASN A 93 8.92 -2.95 10.43
C ASN A 93 8.72 -4.36 11.02
N PRO A 94 9.66 -5.30 10.79
CA PRO A 94 9.53 -6.69 11.26
C PRO A 94 9.62 -6.82 12.79
N ASP A 95 10.10 -5.78 13.49
CA ASP A 95 10.23 -5.78 14.95
C ASP A 95 8.97 -5.20 15.65
N ALA A 96 8.01 -4.67 14.89
CA ALA A 96 6.74 -4.16 15.42
C ALA A 96 5.61 -5.18 15.24
N PRO A 97 4.73 -5.37 16.23
CA PRO A 97 3.59 -6.26 16.10
C PRO A 97 2.59 -5.74 15.06
N ARG A 98 2.08 -6.63 14.21
CA ARG A 98 1.19 -6.25 13.09
C ARG A 98 -0.26 -6.12 13.51
N GLU A 99 -0.73 -7.04 14.36
CA GLU A 99 -2.14 -7.15 14.74
C GLU A 99 -2.71 -5.89 15.41
N PRO A 100 -2.02 -5.18 16.33
CA PRO A 100 -2.54 -3.94 16.90
C PRO A 100 -2.88 -2.88 15.84
N PHE A 101 -2.09 -2.75 14.78
CA PHE A 101 -2.42 -1.86 13.67
C PHE A 101 -3.66 -2.32 12.92
N MET A 102 -3.79 -3.62 12.62
CA MET A 102 -4.96 -4.17 11.93
C MET A 102 -6.26 -3.93 12.69
N LEU A 103 -6.18 -3.90 14.02
CA LEU A 103 -7.29 -3.65 14.92
C LEU A 103 -7.54 -2.15 15.14
N GLY A 104 -6.65 -1.26 14.70
CA GLY A 104 -6.74 0.19 14.95
C GLY A 104 -6.31 0.60 16.36
N ASP A 105 -5.59 -0.26 17.09
CA ASP A 105 -5.05 0.02 18.42
C ASP A 105 -3.64 0.65 18.37
N ALA A 106 -3.02 0.67 17.19
CA ALA A 106 -1.73 1.31 16.94
C ALA A 106 -1.67 1.91 15.53
N SER A 107 -0.78 2.89 15.33
CA SER A 107 -0.42 3.37 13.99
C SER A 107 0.45 2.35 13.24
N PRO A 108 0.41 2.31 11.90
CA PRO A 108 1.23 1.38 11.14
C PRO A 108 2.72 1.75 11.28
N ALA A 109 3.53 0.78 11.69
CA ALA A 109 4.98 0.90 11.73
C ALA A 109 5.57 0.45 10.39
N TYR A 110 5.49 1.28 9.34
CA TYR A 110 6.14 0.99 8.06
C TYR A 110 7.56 1.54 8.01
N LEU A 111 8.41 0.87 7.23
CA LEU A 111 9.75 1.33 6.89
C LEU A 111 9.65 2.46 5.86
N THR A 112 10.60 3.38 5.91
CA THR A 112 10.71 4.48 4.94
C THR A 112 12.04 4.38 4.19
N PRO A 113 12.07 4.74 2.89
CA PRO A 113 10.97 5.26 2.07
C PRO A 113 9.91 4.20 1.71
N LEU A 114 8.75 4.65 1.20
CA LEU A 114 7.74 3.77 0.61
C LEU A 114 8.34 3.02 -0.58
N ASN A 115 7.97 1.75 -0.75
CA ASN A 115 8.46 0.88 -1.82
C ASN A 115 7.99 1.35 -3.20
N PHE A 116 6.73 1.78 -3.28
CA PHE A 116 6.12 2.27 -4.52
C PHE A 116 4.91 3.16 -4.24
N VAL A 117 4.64 4.12 -5.14
CA VAL A 117 3.42 4.95 -5.12
C VAL A 117 2.95 5.11 -6.57
N ALA A 118 1.63 5.05 -6.81
CA ALA A 118 1.06 5.37 -8.11
C ALA A 118 -0.31 6.06 -8.01
N GLN A 119 -0.46 7.10 -8.80
CA GLN A 119 -1.75 7.71 -9.13
C GLN A 119 -2.47 7.02 -10.30
N LEU A 120 -3.76 6.74 -10.13
CA LEU A 120 -4.63 6.07 -11.08
C LEU A 120 -5.65 7.04 -11.67
N VAL A 121 -6.10 6.75 -12.88
CA VAL A 121 -7.21 7.43 -13.55
C VAL A 121 -8.27 6.35 -13.78
N GLU A 122 -9.21 6.27 -12.85
CA GLU A 122 -10.29 5.27 -12.87
C GLU A 122 -11.64 5.97 -12.78
N GLU A 123 -12.66 5.33 -13.36
CA GLU A 123 -14.04 5.82 -13.41
C GLU A 123 -14.78 5.72 -12.06
N SER A 124 -14.33 4.85 -11.15
CA SER A 124 -14.94 4.66 -9.84
C SER A 124 -13.96 4.15 -8.79
N ASP A 125 -14.34 4.31 -7.52
CA ASP A 125 -13.62 3.77 -6.38
C ASP A 125 -13.56 2.24 -6.43
N GLU A 126 -14.63 1.59 -6.91
CA GLU A 126 -14.72 0.13 -7.04
C GLU A 126 -13.67 -0.41 -8.03
N VAL A 127 -13.50 0.24 -9.18
CA VAL A 127 -12.48 -0.14 -10.17
C VAL A 127 -11.08 0.03 -9.57
N ALA A 128 -10.82 1.12 -8.86
CA ALA A 128 -9.54 1.35 -8.19
C ALA A 128 -9.25 0.27 -7.12
N ARG A 129 -10.27 -0.11 -6.32
CA ARG A 129 -10.15 -1.20 -5.33
C ARG A 129 -9.83 -2.53 -5.98
N GLU A 130 -10.49 -2.89 -7.08
CA GLU A 130 -10.20 -4.15 -7.79
C GLU A 130 -8.79 -4.17 -8.37
N ARG A 131 -8.26 -3.03 -8.86
CA ARG A 131 -6.85 -2.94 -9.30
C ARG A 131 -5.83 -3.17 -8.18
N VAL A 132 -6.12 -2.67 -6.98
CA VAL A 132 -5.28 -2.90 -5.79
C VAL A 132 -5.42 -4.33 -5.29
N ARG A 133 -6.63 -4.87 -5.28
CA ARG A 133 -6.89 -6.26 -4.94
C ARG A 133 -6.12 -7.21 -5.86
N ASP A 134 -6.13 -7.00 -7.17
CA ASP A 134 -5.36 -7.81 -8.12
C ASP A 134 -3.87 -7.84 -7.77
N ALA A 135 -3.26 -6.69 -7.43
CA ALA A 135 -1.88 -6.66 -6.97
C ALA A 135 -1.66 -7.49 -5.70
N VAL A 136 -2.55 -7.40 -4.72
CA VAL A 136 -2.49 -8.22 -3.48
C VAL A 136 -2.52 -9.71 -3.81
N LEU A 137 -3.46 -10.14 -4.66
CA LEU A 137 -3.59 -11.55 -5.08
C LEU A 137 -2.30 -12.01 -5.77
N ARG A 138 -1.75 -11.20 -6.66
CA ARG A 138 -0.51 -11.50 -7.39
C ARG A 138 0.71 -11.57 -6.48
N ILE A 139 0.76 -10.79 -5.41
CA ILE A 139 1.81 -10.89 -4.37
C ILE A 139 1.68 -12.21 -3.61
N CYS A 140 0.47 -12.57 -3.17
CA CYS A 140 0.23 -13.84 -2.48
C CYS A 140 0.56 -15.06 -3.36
N ALA A 141 0.31 -14.95 -4.67
CA ALA A 141 0.66 -15.96 -5.67
C ALA A 141 2.15 -15.95 -6.08
N GLY A 142 2.97 -15.01 -5.59
CA GLY A 142 4.40 -14.94 -5.92
C GLY A 142 4.74 -14.35 -7.30
N SER A 143 3.77 -13.74 -7.99
CA SER A 143 3.91 -13.22 -9.36
C SER A 143 4.15 -11.70 -9.45
N LEU A 144 4.07 -11.00 -8.32
CA LEU A 144 4.38 -9.58 -8.17
C LEU A 144 5.12 -9.40 -6.85
N SER A 145 6.35 -8.90 -6.89
CA SER A 145 7.12 -8.65 -5.66
C SER A 145 6.80 -7.26 -5.11
N PRO A 146 6.41 -7.11 -3.83
CA PRO A 146 6.21 -5.82 -3.18
C PRO A 146 7.52 -5.11 -2.80
N ASP A 147 8.67 -5.76 -3.03
CA ASP A 147 9.98 -5.21 -2.69
C ASP A 147 10.43 -4.12 -3.68
N THR A 148 11.18 -3.13 -3.17
CA THR A 148 11.65 -1.98 -3.96
C THR A 148 12.60 -2.40 -5.09
N ASP A 149 13.35 -3.49 -4.92
CA ASP A 149 14.25 -4.02 -5.95
C ASP A 149 13.49 -4.46 -7.22
N PHE A 150 12.20 -4.76 -7.09
CA PHE A 150 11.31 -5.19 -8.17
C PHE A 150 10.40 -4.07 -8.68
N ARG A 151 10.70 -2.80 -8.38
CA ARG A 151 9.94 -1.62 -8.80
C ARG A 151 9.60 -1.58 -10.30
N GLY A 152 10.44 -2.18 -11.16
CA GLY A 152 10.15 -2.31 -12.59
C GLY A 152 8.83 -3.03 -12.90
N GLN A 153 8.43 -4.02 -12.08
CA GLN A 153 7.14 -4.71 -12.22
C GLN A 153 5.97 -3.75 -11.97
N TRP A 154 6.09 -2.92 -10.94
CA TRP A 154 5.07 -1.93 -10.59
C TRP A 154 4.96 -0.82 -11.64
N VAL A 155 6.08 -0.33 -12.15
CA VAL A 155 6.10 0.65 -13.25
C VAL A 155 5.43 0.08 -14.51
N ALA A 156 5.67 -1.19 -14.85
CA ALA A 156 5.04 -1.83 -16.00
C ALA A 156 3.51 -1.93 -15.86
N LEU A 157 2.98 -2.03 -14.64
CA LEU A 157 1.54 -2.18 -14.37
C LEU A 157 0.81 -0.85 -14.19
N TYR A 158 1.47 0.13 -13.57
CA TYR A 158 0.82 1.34 -13.07
C TYR A 158 1.46 2.65 -13.56
N GLY A 159 2.58 2.57 -14.28
CA GLY A 159 3.36 3.72 -14.73
C GLY A 159 4.37 4.21 -13.69
N GLY A 160 5.24 5.12 -14.12
CA GLY A 160 6.34 5.67 -13.32
C GLY A 160 6.22 7.15 -12.99
N HIS A 161 5.03 7.76 -13.12
CA HIS A 161 4.79 9.21 -12.96
C HIS A 161 5.09 9.75 -11.55
N MET A 162 5.11 8.87 -10.54
CA MET A 162 5.48 9.24 -9.16
C MET A 162 6.98 9.15 -8.91
N LEU A 163 7.76 8.62 -9.85
CA LEU A 163 9.20 8.46 -9.70
C LEU A 163 9.91 9.72 -10.17
N ARG A 164 10.89 10.17 -9.38
CA ARG A 164 11.82 11.21 -9.83
C ARG A 164 12.63 10.64 -10.98
N ASP A 165 12.66 11.35 -12.09
CA ASP A 165 13.54 11.03 -13.19
C ASP A 165 14.99 11.33 -12.78
N HIS A 166 15.74 10.30 -12.38
CA HIS A 166 17.15 10.43 -12.02
C HIS A 166 18.05 10.72 -13.24
N SER A 167 17.51 10.70 -14.47
CA SER A 167 18.21 11.15 -15.67
C SER A 167 17.98 12.64 -15.97
N ARG A 168 17.08 13.30 -15.25
CA ARG A 168 16.75 14.71 -15.43
C ARG A 168 17.60 15.58 -14.48
N PRO A 169 18.36 16.56 -15.00
CA PRO A 169 19.05 17.52 -14.15
C PRO A 169 18.03 18.29 -13.30
N GLU A 170 18.36 18.57 -12.04
CA GLU A 170 17.54 19.45 -11.20
C GLU A 170 17.32 20.81 -11.90
N GLY A 171 16.06 21.22 -12.06
CA GLY A 171 15.68 22.53 -12.58
C GLY A 171 15.06 22.57 -13.99
N ALA A 172 14.86 21.45 -14.68
CA ALA A 172 14.18 21.47 -15.98
C ALA A 172 12.64 21.56 -15.82
N PRO A 173 11.95 22.49 -16.51
CA PRO A 173 10.50 22.68 -16.38
C PRO A 173 9.72 21.46 -16.86
N LEU A 174 8.60 21.14 -16.18
CA LEU A 174 7.64 20.11 -16.58
C LEU A 174 7.04 20.48 -17.95
N GLN A 175 7.01 19.53 -18.89
CA GLN A 175 6.34 19.67 -20.19
C GLN A 175 4.93 19.11 -20.09
#